data_AF-A0AAW9AUK0-F1
#
_entry.id   AF-A0AAW9AUK0-F1
#
_cell.length_a   1.000
_cell.length_b   1.000
_cell.length_c   1.000
_cell.angle_alpha   90.00
_cell.angle_beta   90.00
_cell.angle_gamma   90.00
#
_symmetry.space_group_name_H-M   'P 1'
#
loop_
_entity.id
_entity.type
_entity.pdbx_description
1 polymer ?
#
loop_
_entity_poly.entity_id
_entity_poly.type
_entity_poly.pdbx_seq_one_letter_code
_entity_poly.pdbx_strand_id
1 'polypeptide(L)'
;MFTIYIRKDLGMTRGKMLSQVSHAAMKYTLSLFEQNGGVLTTSLSTIEKLNHVLTHIDKVLNIQFVKSEEELINVSNASSNHSVSILDNGLTQFNGVRTLTCALVNTDLSLPTIRTTEYGKKESDHKQVLVFYSNERLNKTIQIRSAIKMAIATILAHLSHCSIELDSEKNRDLQIWLDDCFKKVTLKTKSIDVLMNLKEQSESRGLLCVEDNDAYSTISLAIGPGSNRMYHELTDKLTLY
;
A
#
# COMPACT_ATOMS: atom_id res chain seq x y z
N MET A 1 -17.00 5.82 4.49
CA MET A 1 -15.93 5.99 5.49
C MET A 1 -15.08 4.71 5.45
N PHE A 2 -13.76 4.85 5.49
CA PHE A 2 -12.84 3.72 5.47
C PHE A 2 -12.52 3.30 6.89
N THR A 3 -12.51 2.00 7.18
CA THR A 3 -11.97 1.48 8.43
C THR A 3 -10.92 0.43 8.12
N ILE A 4 -9.70 0.65 8.61
CA ILE A 4 -8.66 -0.38 8.58
C ILE A 4 -8.63 -1.08 9.95
N TYR A 5 -8.89 -2.38 9.95
CA TYR A 5 -8.80 -3.25 11.11
C TYR A 5 -7.47 -3.99 11.09
N ILE A 6 -6.73 -3.97 12.20
CA ILE A 6 -5.37 -4.52 12.30
C ILE A 6 -5.30 -5.46 13.51
N ARG A 7 -4.84 -6.70 13.31
CA ARG A 7 -4.61 -7.67 14.38
C ARG A 7 -3.45 -7.23 15.28
N LYS A 8 -3.78 -6.84 16.52
CA LYS A 8 -2.78 -6.40 17.52
C LYS A 8 -2.15 -7.58 18.25
N ASP A 9 -2.88 -8.68 18.39
CA ASP A 9 -2.46 -9.91 19.06
C ASP A 9 -1.29 -10.62 18.34
N LEU A 10 -1.09 -10.37 17.05
CA LEU A 10 0.01 -10.95 16.26
C LEU A 10 1.39 -10.39 16.61
N GLY A 11 1.49 -9.34 17.43
CA GLY A 11 2.79 -8.74 17.78
C GLY A 11 3.59 -8.25 16.57
N MET A 12 2.91 -7.85 15.47
CA MET A 12 3.57 -7.41 14.23
C MET A 12 4.61 -6.31 14.51
N THR A 13 5.79 -6.46 13.90
CA THR A 13 6.75 -5.35 13.86
C THR A 13 6.08 -4.16 13.18
N ARG A 14 6.56 -2.94 13.48
CA ARG A 14 5.97 -1.74 12.89
C ARG A 14 6.09 -1.78 11.36
N GLY A 15 7.23 -2.21 10.81
CA GLY A 15 7.40 -2.39 9.37
C GLY A 15 6.40 -3.37 8.77
N LYS A 16 6.24 -4.55 9.40
CA LYS A 16 5.27 -5.56 8.93
C LYS A 16 3.86 -4.98 8.90
N MET A 17 3.41 -4.35 9.98
CA MET A 17 2.09 -3.74 10.06
C MET A 17 1.87 -2.67 8.98
N LEU A 18 2.84 -1.77 8.76
CA LEU A 18 2.76 -0.74 7.72
C LEU A 18 2.67 -1.36 6.30
N SER A 19 3.44 -2.41 6.04
CA SER A 19 3.34 -3.19 4.80
C SER A 19 1.97 -3.83 4.62
N GLN A 20 1.38 -4.42 5.67
CA GLN A 20 0.07 -5.07 5.58
C GLN A 20 -1.06 -4.07 5.32
N VAL A 21 -1.09 -2.92 6.01
CA VAL A 21 -2.12 -1.88 5.75
C VAL A 21 -1.95 -1.26 4.36
N SER A 22 -0.71 -1.12 3.89
CA SER A 22 -0.42 -0.69 2.51
C SER A 22 -0.91 -1.73 1.48
N HIS A 23 -0.74 -3.03 1.76
CA HIS A 23 -1.33 -4.11 0.94
C HIS A 23 -2.86 -4.03 0.90
N ALA A 24 -3.51 -3.82 2.04
CA ALA A 24 -4.96 -3.67 2.11
C ALA A 24 -5.46 -2.49 1.28
N ALA A 25 -4.81 -1.34 1.38
CA ALA A 25 -5.12 -0.15 0.59
C ALA A 25 -4.89 -0.36 -0.91
N MET A 26 -3.78 -1.01 -1.29
CA MET A 26 -3.47 -1.35 -2.68
C MET A 26 -4.54 -2.26 -3.29
N LYS A 27 -4.82 -3.40 -2.64
CA LYS A 27 -5.80 -4.37 -3.12
C LYS A 27 -7.21 -3.79 -3.14
N TYR A 28 -7.57 -2.95 -2.17
CA TYR A 28 -8.82 -2.20 -2.21
C TYR A 28 -8.87 -1.24 -3.41
N THR A 29 -7.83 -0.44 -3.63
CA THR A 29 -7.78 0.52 -4.75
C THR A 29 -7.95 -0.18 -6.08
N LEU A 30 -7.19 -1.25 -6.31
CA LEU A 30 -7.24 -2.06 -7.53
C LEU A 30 -8.62 -2.71 -7.75
N SER A 31 -9.33 -3.07 -6.68
CA SER A 31 -10.69 -3.62 -6.78
C SER A 31 -11.75 -2.64 -7.29
N LEU A 32 -11.42 -1.34 -7.32
CA LEU A 32 -12.27 -0.28 -7.88
C LEU A 32 -12.02 -0.06 -9.39
N PHE A 33 -11.15 -0.88 -9.99
CA PHE A 33 -10.86 -0.86 -11.42
C PHE A 33 -11.45 -2.11 -12.08
N GLU A 34 -11.82 -1.97 -13.35
CA GLU A 34 -12.11 -3.08 -14.23
C GLU A 34 -10.86 -3.43 -15.03
N GLN A 35 -10.55 -4.71 -15.17
CA GLN A 35 -9.45 -5.17 -16.00
C GLN A 35 -9.99 -5.77 -17.28
N ASN A 36 -9.67 -5.15 -18.42
CA ASN A 36 -10.12 -5.59 -19.75
C ASN A 36 -8.93 -5.57 -20.70
N GLY A 37 -8.39 -6.75 -21.03
CA GLY A 37 -7.04 -6.83 -21.61
C GLY A 37 -6.00 -6.26 -20.64
N GLY A 38 -4.78 -5.98 -21.08
CA GLY A 38 -3.77 -5.30 -20.25
C GLY A 38 -4.08 -3.82 -19.98
N VAL A 39 -5.35 -3.47 -19.72
CA VAL A 39 -5.79 -2.13 -19.35
C VAL A 39 -6.66 -2.23 -18.10
N LEU A 40 -6.35 -1.40 -17.10
CA LEU A 40 -7.21 -1.14 -15.96
C LEU A 40 -8.00 0.14 -16.23
N THR A 41 -9.33 0.12 -16.07
CA THR A 41 -10.19 1.29 -16.24
C THR A 41 -11.00 1.56 -14.98
N THR A 42 -11.32 2.83 -14.72
CA THR A 42 -12.22 3.23 -13.64
C THR A 42 -13.05 4.44 -14.04
N SER A 43 -13.89 4.95 -13.14
CA SER A 43 -14.71 6.15 -13.38
C SER A 43 -14.07 7.41 -12.80
N LEU A 44 -14.41 8.58 -13.35
CA LEU A 44 -14.00 9.86 -12.78
C LEU A 44 -14.44 10.01 -11.31
N SER A 45 -15.66 9.58 -10.99
CA SER A 45 -16.18 9.61 -9.61
C SER A 45 -15.34 8.75 -8.65
N THR A 46 -14.84 7.60 -9.10
CA THR A 46 -13.93 6.76 -8.30
C THR A 46 -12.63 7.52 -8.01
N ILE A 47 -12.06 8.18 -9.02
CA ILE A 47 -10.82 8.95 -8.89
C ILE A 47 -11.01 10.13 -7.93
N GLU A 48 -12.12 10.86 -8.04
CA GLU A 48 -12.47 11.95 -7.12
C GLU A 48 -12.57 11.46 -5.68
N LYS A 49 -13.21 10.31 -5.45
CA LYS A 49 -13.31 9.70 -4.11
C LYS A 49 -11.95 9.27 -3.57
N LEU A 50 -11.08 8.66 -4.40
CA LEU A 50 -9.72 8.30 -3.99
C LEU A 50 -8.87 9.53 -3.68
N ASN A 51 -8.97 10.59 -4.48
CA ASN A 51 -8.32 11.88 -4.20
C ASN A 51 -8.87 12.53 -2.92
N HIS A 52 -10.17 12.40 -2.67
CA HIS A 52 -10.77 12.84 -1.41
C HIS A 52 -10.19 12.07 -0.21
N VAL A 53 -9.93 10.76 -0.35
CA VAL A 53 -9.22 9.98 0.68
C VAL A 53 -7.80 10.49 0.89
N LEU A 54 -7.04 10.74 -0.18
CA LEU A 54 -5.67 11.25 -0.08
C LEU A 54 -5.60 12.60 0.65
N THR A 55 -6.56 13.49 0.37
CA THR A 55 -6.61 14.85 0.93
C THR A 55 -7.18 14.91 2.34
N HIS A 56 -8.13 14.04 2.69
CA HIS A 56 -8.88 14.10 3.95
C HIS A 56 -8.80 12.81 4.78
N ILE A 57 -7.70 12.06 4.67
CA ILE A 57 -7.57 10.73 5.30
C ILE A 57 -7.79 10.75 6.82
N ASP A 58 -7.45 11.86 7.48
CA ASP A 58 -7.66 12.07 8.91
C ASP A 58 -9.13 12.05 9.32
N LYS A 59 -10.03 12.45 8.40
CA LYS A 59 -11.48 12.49 8.58
C LYS A 59 -12.18 11.25 8.05
N VAL A 60 -11.65 10.65 6.99
CA VAL A 60 -12.34 9.53 6.30
C VAL A 60 -11.82 8.15 6.67
N LEU A 61 -10.65 8.04 7.32
CA LEU A 61 -10.09 6.77 7.77
C LEU A 61 -10.19 6.62 9.29
N ASN A 62 -10.92 5.60 9.71
CA ASN A 62 -10.90 5.04 11.05
C ASN A 62 -9.84 3.92 11.13
N ILE A 63 -9.06 3.88 12.22
CA ILE A 63 -8.06 2.83 12.46
C ILE A 63 -8.46 2.08 13.73
N GLN A 64 -8.68 0.77 13.59
CA GLN A 64 -9.16 -0.09 14.67
C GLN A 64 -8.21 -1.27 14.88
N PHE A 65 -7.92 -1.58 16.14
CA PHE A 65 -7.10 -2.72 16.50
C PHE A 65 -7.98 -3.81 17.08
N VAL A 66 -7.97 -4.97 16.43
CA VAL A 66 -8.68 -6.18 16.87
C VAL A 66 -7.73 -7.12 17.60
N LYS A 67 -8.28 -7.97 18.45
CA LYS A 67 -7.51 -8.83 19.37
C LYS A 67 -7.50 -10.30 18.98
N SER A 68 -8.21 -10.69 17.92
CA SER A 68 -8.25 -12.07 17.46
C SER A 68 -8.58 -12.17 15.97
N GLU A 69 -8.33 -13.36 15.40
CA GLU A 69 -8.69 -13.69 14.02
C GLU A 69 -10.19 -13.64 13.81
N GLU A 70 -10.93 -14.18 14.77
CA GLU A 70 -12.39 -14.22 14.77
C GLU A 70 -12.99 -12.82 14.72
N GLU A 71 -12.48 -11.88 15.53
CA GLU A 71 -12.91 -10.48 15.47
C GLU A 71 -12.69 -9.89 14.07
N LEU A 72 -11.55 -10.17 13.43
CA LEU A 72 -11.25 -9.67 12.09
C LEU A 72 -12.17 -10.28 11.02
N ILE A 73 -12.43 -11.59 11.12
CA ILE A 73 -13.36 -12.31 10.23
C ILE A 73 -14.77 -11.72 10.37
N ASN A 74 -15.24 -11.51 11.60
CA ASN A 74 -16.58 -11.01 11.87
C ASN A 74 -16.80 -9.62 11.24
N VAL A 75 -15.86 -8.69 11.42
CA VAL A 75 -15.98 -7.35 10.81
C VAL A 75 -15.84 -7.38 9.28
N SER A 76 -15.01 -8.28 8.74
CA SER A 76 -14.84 -8.42 7.28
C SER A 76 -16.11 -9.00 6.63
N ASN A 77 -16.70 -10.03 7.24
CA ASN A 77 -17.88 -10.74 6.73
C ASN A 77 -19.15 -9.90 6.82
N ALA A 78 -19.30 -9.10 7.87
CA ALA A 78 -20.42 -8.16 8.01
C ALA A 78 -20.48 -7.14 6.86
N SER A 79 -19.37 -6.95 6.14
CA SER A 79 -19.24 -6.04 5.00
C SER A 79 -18.83 -6.78 3.73
N SER A 80 -19.21 -8.05 3.56
CA SER A 80 -18.70 -9.03 2.58
C SER A 80 -18.31 -8.50 1.19
N ASN A 81 -19.08 -7.57 0.63
CA ASN A 81 -18.84 -7.01 -0.71
C ASN A 81 -17.96 -5.76 -0.73
N HIS A 82 -17.58 -5.24 0.43
CA HIS A 82 -16.92 -3.95 0.65
C HIS A 82 -15.74 -4.08 1.63
N SER A 83 -15.24 -5.30 1.83
CA SER A 83 -14.02 -5.58 2.59
C SER A 83 -12.92 -6.22 1.75
N VAL A 84 -11.67 -5.84 2.03
CA VAL A 84 -10.47 -6.52 1.55
C VAL A 84 -9.67 -7.01 2.74
N SER A 85 -9.55 -8.33 2.85
CA SER A 85 -8.71 -9.00 3.84
C SER A 85 -7.32 -9.35 3.28
N ILE A 86 -6.30 -9.24 4.14
CA ILE A 86 -4.91 -9.55 3.83
C ILE A 86 -4.44 -10.78 4.61
N LEU A 87 -4.13 -11.82 3.84
CA LEU A 87 -3.55 -13.07 4.31
C LEU A 87 -2.05 -13.06 3.99
N ASP A 88 -1.21 -12.95 5.01
CA ASP A 88 0.24 -12.95 4.85
C ASP A 88 0.77 -14.38 4.74
N ASN A 89 1.76 -14.62 3.88
CA ASN A 89 2.35 -15.96 3.69
C ASN A 89 3.26 -16.41 4.84
N GLY A 90 3.52 -15.56 5.83
CA GLY A 90 4.24 -15.92 7.05
C GLY A 90 5.73 -16.13 6.91
N LEU A 91 6.30 -15.94 5.72
CA LEU A 91 7.71 -16.22 5.40
C LEU A 91 8.71 -15.46 6.28
N THR A 92 8.33 -14.31 6.83
CA THR A 92 9.26 -13.44 7.60
C THR A 92 9.00 -13.40 9.10
N GLN A 93 7.74 -13.47 9.54
CA GLN A 93 7.35 -13.23 10.94
C GLN A 93 6.41 -14.29 11.52
N PHE A 94 5.79 -15.13 10.68
CA PHE A 94 4.81 -16.13 11.12
C PHE A 94 5.27 -17.56 10.84
N ASN A 95 6.59 -17.78 10.70
CA ASN A 95 7.20 -19.10 10.55
C ASN A 95 6.59 -19.95 9.41
N GLY A 96 6.24 -19.31 8.29
CA GLY A 96 5.60 -19.96 7.14
C GLY A 96 4.11 -20.24 7.30
N VAL A 97 3.49 -19.85 8.42
CA VAL A 97 2.05 -20.01 8.65
C VAL A 97 1.29 -18.86 7.98
N ARG A 98 0.37 -19.20 7.07
CA ARG A 98 -0.53 -18.23 6.45
C ARG A 98 -1.39 -17.59 7.54
N THR A 99 -1.31 -16.28 7.68
CA THR A 99 -1.88 -15.56 8.84
C THR A 99 -2.73 -14.38 8.37
N LEU A 100 -3.99 -14.31 8.80
CA LEU A 100 -4.87 -13.18 8.50
C LEU A 100 -4.47 -11.98 9.37
N THR A 101 -3.97 -10.90 8.76
CA THR A 101 -3.30 -9.81 9.48
C THR A 101 -4.13 -8.55 9.63
N CYS A 102 -4.82 -8.13 8.58
CA CYS A 102 -5.63 -6.92 8.57
C CYS A 102 -6.73 -7.00 7.51
N ALA A 103 -7.72 -6.11 7.64
CA ALA A 103 -8.76 -5.93 6.64
C ALA A 103 -9.10 -4.44 6.50
N LEU A 104 -9.26 -3.98 5.26
CA LEU A 104 -9.81 -2.66 4.96
C LEU A 104 -11.27 -2.83 4.60
N VAL A 105 -12.14 -2.16 5.36
CA VAL A 105 -13.59 -2.18 5.18
C VAL A 105 -14.05 -0.80 4.77
N ASN A 106 -14.82 -0.72 3.70
CA ASN A 106 -15.50 0.50 3.31
C ASN A 106 -16.97 0.43 3.74
N THR A 107 -17.41 1.39 4.55
CA THR A 107 -18.80 1.53 4.96
C THR A 107 -19.60 2.51 4.10
N ASP A 108 -18.93 3.19 3.16
CA ASP A 108 -19.61 3.99 2.13
C ASP A 108 -20.05 3.08 0.97
N LEU A 109 -21.33 2.69 1.00
CA LEU A 109 -21.98 1.85 0.00
C LEU A 109 -22.16 2.54 -1.37
N SER A 110 -21.75 3.80 -1.51
CA SER A 110 -21.79 4.52 -2.80
C SER A 110 -20.61 4.18 -3.71
N LEU A 111 -19.57 3.53 -3.19
CA LEU A 111 -18.50 2.96 -4.03
C LEU A 111 -18.97 1.62 -4.59
N PRO A 112 -18.57 1.29 -5.83
CA PRO A 112 -18.95 0.02 -6.43
C PRO A 112 -18.47 -1.14 -5.55
N THR A 113 -19.23 -2.24 -5.59
CA THR A 113 -18.81 -3.51 -4.99
C THR A 113 -17.39 -3.85 -5.41
N ILE A 114 -16.58 -4.28 -4.45
CA ILE A 114 -15.20 -4.69 -4.65
C ILE A 114 -15.18 -5.81 -5.68
N ARG A 115 -14.46 -5.58 -6.78
CA ARG A 115 -14.18 -6.62 -7.76
C ARG A 115 -12.91 -7.33 -7.33
N THR A 116 -12.97 -8.65 -7.19
CA THR A 116 -11.76 -9.44 -6.97
C THR A 116 -11.04 -9.61 -8.30
N THR A 117 -9.94 -8.89 -8.46
CA THR A 117 -8.95 -9.15 -9.50
C THR A 117 -7.93 -10.19 -9.03
N GLU A 118 -7.60 -11.14 -9.89
CA GLU A 118 -6.58 -12.15 -9.61
C GLU A 118 -5.18 -11.58 -9.88
N TYR A 119 -4.46 -11.28 -8.79
CA TYR A 119 -3.04 -10.93 -8.81
C TYR A 119 -2.21 -12.07 -8.23
N GLY A 120 -0.91 -12.14 -8.56
CA GLY A 120 -0.02 -13.20 -8.02
C GLY A 120 0.13 -14.43 -8.91
N LYS A 121 0.10 -14.26 -10.23
CA LYS A 121 0.24 -15.35 -11.21
C LYS A 121 1.70 -15.72 -11.49
N LYS A 122 2.65 -14.84 -11.20
CA LYS A 122 4.06 -15.03 -11.58
C LYS A 122 5.00 -14.41 -10.56
N GLU A 123 5.98 -15.18 -10.09
CA GLU A 123 7.03 -14.65 -9.23
C GLU A 123 7.95 -13.70 -10.01
N SER A 124 8.38 -12.64 -9.34
CA SER A 124 9.33 -11.65 -9.82
C SER A 124 10.26 -11.17 -8.70
N ASP A 125 11.27 -10.40 -9.07
CA ASP A 125 12.11 -9.66 -8.14
C ASP A 125 11.62 -8.22 -7.92
N HIS A 126 10.47 -7.85 -8.50
CA HIS A 126 9.90 -6.52 -8.38
C HIS A 126 9.31 -6.28 -7.00
N LYS A 127 9.57 -5.08 -6.47
CA LYS A 127 9.07 -4.65 -5.17
C LYS A 127 8.80 -3.16 -5.17
N GLN A 128 8.04 -2.72 -4.19
CA GLN A 128 7.94 -1.33 -3.77
C GLN A 128 8.64 -1.17 -2.41
N VAL A 129 9.42 -0.10 -2.26
CA VAL A 129 10.09 0.21 -1.00
C VAL A 129 9.35 1.35 -0.32
N LEU A 130 8.88 1.12 0.91
CA LEU A 130 8.30 2.15 1.77
C LEU A 130 9.36 2.60 2.77
N VAL A 131 9.72 3.88 2.79
CA VAL A 131 10.69 4.44 3.72
C VAL A 131 10.00 5.46 4.60
N PHE A 132 10.07 5.23 5.90
CA PHE A 132 9.51 6.12 6.90
C PHE A 132 10.63 6.81 7.68
N TYR A 133 10.48 8.11 7.89
CA TYR A 133 11.24 8.76 8.94
C TYR A 133 10.87 8.14 10.30
N SER A 134 11.89 7.84 11.11
CA SER A 134 11.78 7.20 12.41
C SER A 134 12.30 8.13 13.49
N ASN A 135 11.40 8.51 14.37
CA ASN A 135 11.67 9.21 15.62
C ASN A 135 10.76 8.58 16.69
N GLU A 136 11.25 8.46 17.93
CA GLU A 136 10.53 7.83 19.05
C GLU A 136 9.17 8.49 19.33
N ARG A 137 8.98 9.74 18.90
CA ARG A 137 7.73 10.49 19.08
C ARG A 137 6.69 10.26 17.98
N LEU A 138 7.00 9.52 16.91
CA LEU A 138 6.09 9.39 15.77
C LEU A 138 4.91 8.45 16.03
N ASN A 139 3.72 9.02 15.91
CA ASN A 139 2.46 8.35 16.17
C ASN A 139 2.19 7.25 15.12
N LYS A 140 1.83 6.06 15.62
CA LYS A 140 1.48 4.87 14.81
C LYS A 140 0.41 5.14 13.78
N THR A 141 -0.60 5.88 14.19
CA THR A 141 -1.76 6.23 13.38
C THR A 141 -1.35 7.09 12.19
N ILE A 142 -0.35 7.95 12.34
CA ILE A 142 0.14 8.79 11.25
C ILE A 142 0.85 7.94 10.20
N GLN A 143 1.79 7.09 10.60
CA GLN A 143 2.48 6.22 9.65
C GLN A 143 1.53 5.24 8.95
N ILE A 144 0.49 4.75 9.63
CA ILE A 144 -0.56 3.93 9.00
C ILE A 144 -1.26 4.72 7.90
N ARG A 145 -1.64 5.98 8.17
CA ARG A 145 -2.25 6.87 7.16
C ARG A 145 -1.30 7.10 5.99
N SER A 146 -0.03 7.40 6.25
CA SER A 146 0.97 7.59 5.20
C SER A 146 1.14 6.34 4.34
N ALA A 147 1.22 5.15 4.96
CA ALA A 147 1.32 3.88 4.23
C ALA A 147 0.12 3.63 3.30
N ILE A 148 -1.09 3.98 3.73
CA ILE A 148 -2.32 3.88 2.95
C ILE A 148 -2.34 4.91 1.82
N LYS A 149 -2.03 6.18 2.12
CA LYS A 149 -1.97 7.26 1.12
C LYS A 149 -0.98 6.92 0.01
N MET A 150 0.23 6.53 0.37
CA MET A 150 1.28 6.20 -0.61
C MET A 150 0.87 5.02 -1.49
N ALA A 151 0.19 4.01 -0.95
CA ALA A 151 -0.35 2.90 -1.73
C ALA A 151 -1.36 3.38 -2.79
N ILE A 152 -2.36 4.17 -2.37
CA ILE A 152 -3.37 4.71 -3.27
C ILE A 152 -2.71 5.60 -4.33
N ALA A 153 -1.88 6.54 -3.91
CA ALA A 153 -1.22 7.51 -4.78
C ALA A 153 -0.25 6.85 -5.78
N THR A 154 0.37 5.71 -5.43
CA THR A 154 1.17 4.92 -6.38
C THR A 154 0.33 4.52 -7.59
N ILE A 155 -0.86 3.95 -7.39
CA ILE A 155 -1.74 3.55 -8.50
C ILE A 155 -2.24 4.78 -9.27
N LEU A 156 -2.64 5.84 -8.56
CA LEU A 156 -3.12 7.05 -9.22
C LEU A 156 -2.06 7.75 -10.07
N ALA A 157 -0.77 7.63 -9.73
CA ALA A 157 0.32 8.22 -10.52
C ALA A 157 0.48 7.59 -11.92
N HIS A 158 -0.05 6.37 -12.13
CA HIS A 158 -0.03 5.70 -13.42
C HIS A 158 -1.28 6.00 -14.27
N LEU A 159 -2.30 6.65 -13.72
CA LEU A 159 -3.54 6.97 -14.43
C LEU A 159 -3.33 7.97 -15.55
N SER A 160 -3.97 7.71 -16.69
CA SER A 160 -4.18 8.65 -17.78
C SER A 160 -5.66 8.58 -18.16
N HIS A 161 -6.41 9.69 -18.05
CA HIS A 161 -7.84 9.75 -18.43
C HIS A 161 -8.69 8.56 -17.94
N CYS A 162 -8.57 8.21 -16.66
CA CYS A 162 -9.28 7.10 -16.01
C CYS A 162 -8.86 5.67 -16.41
N SER A 163 -7.72 5.51 -17.11
CA SER A 163 -7.16 4.21 -17.43
C SER A 163 -5.67 4.08 -17.07
N ILE A 164 -5.22 2.84 -16.93
CA ILE A 164 -3.81 2.45 -16.81
C ILE A 164 -3.55 1.36 -17.85
N GLU A 165 -2.73 1.65 -18.85
CA GLU A 165 -2.31 0.67 -19.85
C GLU A 165 -1.16 -0.18 -19.28
N LEU A 166 -1.47 -1.34 -18.70
CA LEU A 166 -0.49 -2.24 -18.07
C LEU A 166 0.52 -2.81 -19.09
N ASP A 167 0.08 -3.10 -20.32
CA ASP A 167 0.95 -3.65 -21.37
C ASP A 167 1.87 -2.59 -22.02
N SER A 168 1.77 -1.33 -21.62
CA SER A 168 2.63 -0.26 -22.12
C SER A 168 4.05 -0.35 -21.54
N GLU A 169 5.07 0.07 -22.30
CA GLU A 169 6.44 0.14 -21.79
C GLU A 169 6.55 0.99 -20.51
N LYS A 170 5.75 2.06 -20.42
CA LYS A 170 5.67 2.95 -19.26
C LYS A 170 5.28 2.22 -17.97
N ASN A 171 4.39 1.23 -18.06
CA ASN A 171 3.81 0.54 -16.90
C ASN A 171 4.31 -0.90 -16.75
N ARG A 172 5.38 -1.28 -17.47
CA ARG A 172 5.94 -2.63 -17.42
C ARG A 172 6.31 -3.07 -16.01
N ASP A 173 6.99 -2.21 -15.23
CA ASP A 173 7.38 -2.53 -13.86
C ASP A 173 6.17 -2.61 -12.92
N LEU A 174 5.14 -1.80 -13.18
CA LEU A 174 3.86 -1.89 -12.46
C LEU A 174 3.19 -3.24 -12.75
N GLN A 175 3.09 -3.65 -14.01
CA GLN A 175 2.49 -4.92 -14.40
C GLN A 175 3.20 -6.11 -13.75
N ILE A 176 4.53 -6.20 -13.87
CA ILE A 176 5.32 -7.29 -13.27
C ILE A 176 5.09 -7.35 -11.75
N TRP A 177 5.08 -6.19 -11.09
CA TRP A 177 4.84 -6.11 -9.65
C TRP A 177 3.42 -6.52 -9.25
N LEU A 178 2.40 -6.14 -10.02
CA LEU A 178 1.02 -6.57 -9.79
C LEU A 178 0.85 -8.08 -10.02
N ASP A 179 1.54 -8.63 -11.03
CA ASP A 179 1.53 -10.07 -11.32
C ASP A 179 2.16 -10.90 -10.19
N ASP A 180 2.97 -10.28 -9.32
CA ASP A 180 3.68 -10.91 -8.20
C ASP A 180 3.17 -10.42 -6.83
N CYS A 181 1.86 -10.21 -6.68
CA CYS A 181 1.23 -9.82 -5.42
C CYS A 181 1.78 -8.52 -4.79
N PHE A 182 2.30 -7.60 -5.61
CA PHE A 182 2.70 -6.25 -5.22
C PHE A 182 3.57 -6.18 -3.95
N LYS A 183 4.62 -7.01 -3.89
CA LYS A 183 5.58 -7.13 -2.77
C LYS A 183 6.08 -5.77 -2.26
N LYS A 184 6.16 -5.63 -0.93
CA LYS A 184 6.64 -4.40 -0.26
C LYS A 184 7.76 -4.70 0.73
N VAL A 185 8.71 -3.77 0.80
CA VAL A 185 9.75 -3.74 1.83
C VAL A 185 9.62 -2.43 2.60
N THR A 186 9.53 -2.52 3.93
CA THR A 186 9.40 -1.33 4.79
C THR A 186 10.71 -1.05 5.52
N LEU A 187 11.27 0.12 5.25
CA LEU A 187 12.53 0.62 5.77
C LEU A 187 12.32 1.88 6.61
N LYS A 188 13.35 2.27 7.35
CA LYS A 188 13.37 3.50 8.13
C LYS A 188 14.71 4.21 8.08
N THR A 189 14.64 5.52 8.26
CA THR A 189 15.78 6.41 8.47
C THR A 189 15.46 7.45 9.53
N LYS A 190 16.49 7.96 10.21
CA LYS A 190 16.38 9.08 11.17
C LYS A 190 16.81 10.43 10.56
N SER A 191 17.05 10.47 9.25
CA SER A 191 17.52 11.68 8.54
C SER A 191 16.56 12.02 7.41
N ILE A 192 16.07 13.25 7.41
CA ILE A 192 15.24 13.81 6.33
C ILE A 192 16.09 13.99 5.07
N ASP A 193 17.35 14.43 5.19
CA ASP A 193 18.27 14.57 4.06
C ASP A 193 18.47 13.23 3.33
N VAL A 194 18.55 12.13 4.08
CA VAL A 194 18.61 10.78 3.50
C VAL A 194 17.34 10.46 2.71
N LEU A 195 16.15 10.86 3.16
CA LEU A 195 14.90 10.66 2.39
C LEU A 195 14.88 11.48 1.11
N MET A 196 15.26 12.75 1.17
CA MET A 196 15.25 13.64 0.00
C MET A 196 16.27 13.17 -1.04
N ASN A 197 17.48 12.85 -0.60
CA ASN A 197 18.50 12.32 -1.49
C ASN A 197 18.11 10.95 -2.07
N LEU A 198 17.44 10.10 -1.29
CA LEU A 198 16.91 8.83 -1.78
C LEU A 198 15.83 9.03 -2.86
N LYS A 199 14.94 10.02 -2.69
CA LYS A 199 13.95 10.39 -3.70
C LYS A 199 14.62 10.81 -5.00
N GLU A 200 15.53 11.79 -4.95
CA GLU A 200 16.25 12.29 -6.13
C GLU A 200 16.99 11.17 -6.87
N GLN A 201 17.73 10.33 -6.13
CA GLN A 201 18.44 9.20 -6.72
C GLN A 201 17.49 8.17 -7.33
N SER A 202 16.35 7.91 -6.69
CA SER A 202 15.36 6.95 -7.20
C SER A 202 14.70 7.45 -8.48
N GLU A 203 14.29 8.72 -8.52
CA GLU A 203 13.72 9.37 -9.70
C GLU A 203 14.73 9.39 -10.86
N SER A 204 16.02 9.64 -10.58
CA SER A 204 17.08 9.60 -11.61
C SER A 204 17.27 8.21 -12.24
N ARG A 205 16.84 7.15 -11.55
CA ARG A 205 16.85 5.76 -12.04
C ARG A 205 15.51 5.33 -12.66
N GLY A 206 14.57 6.26 -12.82
CA GLY A 206 13.25 6.00 -13.40
C GLY A 206 12.27 5.33 -12.44
N LEU A 207 12.57 5.25 -11.14
CA LEU A 207 11.61 4.75 -10.15
C LEU A 207 10.58 5.85 -9.83
N LEU A 208 9.29 5.49 -9.89
CA LEU A 208 8.23 6.34 -9.36
C LEU A 208 8.48 6.62 -7.88
N CYS A 209 8.39 7.88 -7.48
CA CYS A 209 8.46 8.29 -6.09
C CYS A 209 7.15 8.97 -5.67
N VAL A 210 6.52 8.46 -4.62
CA VAL A 210 5.33 9.03 -4.00
C VAL A 210 5.69 9.48 -2.60
N GLU A 211 5.58 10.79 -2.38
CA GLU A 211 5.86 11.43 -1.10
C GLU A 211 4.57 11.69 -0.34
N ASP A 212 4.55 11.39 0.96
CA ASP A 212 3.52 11.87 1.88
C ASP A 212 4.16 12.73 2.96
N ASN A 213 3.66 13.96 3.08
CA ASN A 213 4.00 14.89 4.15
C ASN A 213 2.88 14.85 5.19
N ASP A 214 3.20 14.43 6.40
CA ASP A 214 2.23 14.42 7.48
C ASP A 214 2.01 15.81 8.09
N ALA A 215 1.05 15.90 9.03
CA ALA A 215 0.70 17.14 9.71
C ALA A 215 1.85 17.73 10.57
N TYR A 216 2.93 16.99 10.79
CA TYR A 216 4.12 17.41 11.53
C TYR A 216 5.30 17.66 10.59
N SER A 217 5.04 17.79 9.29
CA SER A 217 6.06 17.96 8.25
C SER A 217 7.08 16.82 8.20
N THR A 218 6.69 15.63 8.67
CA THR A 218 7.49 14.42 8.51
C THR A 218 7.19 13.80 7.16
N ILE A 219 8.25 13.40 6.47
CA ILE A 219 8.21 12.86 5.12
C ILE A 219 8.23 11.33 5.18
N SER A 220 7.32 10.71 4.44
CA SER A 220 7.36 9.28 4.11
C SER A 220 7.43 9.14 2.59
N LEU A 221 8.14 8.11 2.13
CA LEU A 221 8.40 7.90 0.71
C LEU A 221 8.04 6.47 0.30
N ALA A 222 7.27 6.32 -0.78
CA ALA A 222 7.13 5.07 -1.49
C ALA A 222 7.89 5.16 -2.81
N ILE A 223 8.75 4.17 -3.07
CA ILE A 223 9.63 4.11 -4.21
C ILE A 223 9.28 2.88 -5.04
N GLY A 224 9.15 3.06 -6.35
CA GLY A 224 8.79 2.05 -7.31
C GLY A 224 7.28 1.85 -7.47
N PRO A 225 6.87 0.73 -8.08
CA PRO A 225 7.62 -0.53 -8.16
C PRO A 225 8.81 -0.55 -9.12
N GLY A 226 9.71 -1.52 -8.91
CA GLY A 226 10.88 -1.76 -9.77
C GLY A 226 11.61 -3.05 -9.38
N SER A 227 12.56 -3.49 -10.22
CA SER A 227 13.39 -4.69 -9.97
C SER A 227 14.43 -4.48 -8.85
N ASN A 228 14.97 -5.57 -8.28
CA ASN A 228 16.00 -5.47 -7.24
C ASN A 228 17.23 -4.69 -7.68
N ARG A 229 17.62 -4.81 -8.96
CA ARG A 229 18.75 -4.08 -9.54
C ARG A 229 18.59 -2.56 -9.44
N MET A 230 17.37 -2.04 -9.59
CA MET A 230 17.12 -0.59 -9.52
C MET A 230 17.35 -0.05 -8.10
N TYR A 231 17.09 -0.89 -7.09
CA TYR A 231 17.29 -0.55 -5.67
C TYR A 231 18.71 -0.78 -5.14
N HIS A 232 19.57 -1.47 -5.91
CA HIS A 232 20.94 -1.75 -5.51
C HIS A 232 21.64 -0.46 -5.04
N GLU A 233 22.30 -0.50 -3.88
CA GLU A 233 22.95 0.64 -3.21
C GLU A 233 22.04 1.77 -2.71
N LEU A 234 20.81 1.93 -3.24
CA LEU A 234 19.87 2.97 -2.77
C LEU A 234 19.43 2.70 -1.34
N THR A 235 19.12 1.43 -1.05
CA THR A 235 18.45 1.05 0.19
C THR A 235 19.40 0.46 1.24
N ASP A 236 20.67 0.25 0.91
CA ASP A 236 21.61 -0.55 1.70
C ASP A 236 21.98 0.10 3.05
N LYS A 237 21.90 1.43 3.11
CA LYS A 237 22.16 2.20 4.33
C LYS A 237 20.93 2.36 5.22
N LEU A 238 19.76 1.90 4.75
CA LEU A 238 18.52 1.98 5.50
C LEU A 238 18.34 0.73 6.35
N THR A 239 17.63 0.88 7.46
CA THR A 239 17.33 -0.25 8.35
C THR A 239 15.92 -0.74 8.10
N LEU A 240 15.69 -2.04 8.22
CA LEU A 240 14.33 -2.59 8.29
C LEU A 240 13.59 -1.94 9.48
N TYR A 241 12.32 -1.61 9.27
CA TYR A 241 11.54 -0.95 10.31
C TYR A 241 11.19 -1.91 11.45
#